data_AF-A0AAU5QQ04-F1
#
_entry.id   AF-A0AAU5QQ04-F1
#
_cell.length_a   1.000
_cell.length_b   1.000
_cell.length_c   1.000
_cell.angle_alpha   90.00
_cell.angle_beta   90.00
_cell.angle_gamma   90.00
#
_symmetry.space_group_name_H-M   'P 1'
#
loop_
_entity.id
_entity.type
_entity.pdbx_description
1 polymer ?
#
loop_
_entity_poly.entity_id
_entity_poly.type
_entity_poly.pdbx_seq_one_letter_code
_entity_poly.pdbx_strand_id
1 'polypeptide(L)'
;MEDPVSTEGNGKPFFDDPNAALREIAQNPAAYAHYLADFHRVVLDMQAKLEILHRETRVHCRKTRVDGDRWGQARLRSFPVEKSLNDILKNLKSVTSGLEKSAHKRQAHDEKVTKVEKQRKEKAQLKERKNNLSLQAAPESAGQQGAQSQNMGYGSPTSIYNLDRRESA
;
A
#
# COMPACT_ATOMS: atom_id res chain seq x y z
N MET A 1 -31.97 31.87 -53.56
CA MET A 1 -31.21 32.75 -52.67
C MET A 1 -31.13 31.99 -51.37
N GLU A 2 -29.99 31.34 -51.15
CA GLU A 2 -29.81 30.30 -50.14
C GLU A 2 -29.63 30.92 -48.75
N ASP A 3 -30.35 30.39 -47.78
CA ASP A 3 -30.18 30.73 -46.37
C ASP A 3 -28.83 30.18 -45.86
N PRO A 4 -28.04 30.94 -45.09
CA PRO A 4 -26.84 30.39 -44.47
C PRO A 4 -27.22 29.50 -43.29
N VAL A 5 -26.86 28.21 -43.39
CA VAL A 5 -26.85 27.25 -42.29
C VAL A 5 -25.85 27.75 -41.23
N SER A 6 -26.38 28.30 -40.14
CA SER A 6 -25.62 28.54 -38.92
C SER A 6 -25.24 27.20 -38.31
N THR A 7 -23.99 26.79 -38.49
CA THR A 7 -23.38 25.72 -37.69
C THR A 7 -23.23 26.20 -36.25
N GLU A 8 -24.25 25.97 -35.43
CA GLU A 8 -24.12 25.95 -33.97
C GLU A 8 -23.26 24.75 -33.57
N GLY A 9 -21.95 24.91 -33.71
CA GLY A 9 -20.96 24.06 -33.08
C GLY A 9 -21.02 24.29 -31.58
N ASN A 10 -21.85 23.50 -30.90
CA ASN A 10 -21.83 23.32 -29.45
C ASN A 10 -20.38 23.31 -28.96
N GLY A 11 -20.02 24.26 -28.10
CA GLY A 11 -18.69 24.46 -27.52
C GLY A 11 -18.21 23.33 -26.60
N LYS A 12 -18.20 22.09 -27.11
CA LYS A 12 -17.50 20.98 -26.49
C LYS A 12 -16.00 21.21 -26.73
N PRO A 13 -15.17 21.32 -25.68
CA PRO A 13 -13.74 21.34 -25.88
C PRO A 13 -13.32 20.08 -26.62
N PHE A 14 -12.54 20.26 -27.68
CA PHE A 14 -12.07 19.23 -28.62
C PHE A 14 -11.17 18.17 -27.97
N PHE A 15 -10.76 18.38 -26.72
CA PHE A 15 -9.93 17.45 -25.96
C PHE A 15 -10.77 16.85 -24.84
N ASP A 16 -10.93 15.53 -24.90
CA ASP A 16 -11.30 14.72 -23.73
C ASP A 16 -10.43 15.15 -22.54
N ASP A 17 -11.06 15.21 -21.36
CA ASP A 17 -10.46 15.72 -20.12
C ASP A 17 -8.97 15.36 -19.99
N PRO A 18 -8.05 16.35 -19.90
CA PRO A 18 -6.61 16.10 -19.91
C PRO A 18 -6.13 15.25 -18.73
N ASN A 19 -6.96 15.09 -17.71
CA ASN A 19 -6.67 14.30 -16.52
C ASN A 19 -7.37 12.93 -16.50
N ALA A 20 -8.13 12.56 -17.55
CA ALA A 20 -8.91 11.33 -17.57
C ALA A 20 -8.06 10.09 -17.29
N ALA A 21 -6.90 9.99 -17.95
CA ALA A 21 -5.93 8.91 -17.75
C ALA A 21 -5.43 8.83 -16.28
N LEU A 22 -5.19 9.98 -15.63
CA LEU A 22 -4.77 10.00 -14.23
C LEU A 22 -5.89 9.53 -13.28
N ARG A 23 -7.15 9.81 -13.61
CA ARG A 23 -8.31 9.31 -12.83
C ARG A 23 -8.44 7.79 -12.98
N GLU A 24 -8.28 7.26 -14.18
CA GLU A 24 -8.29 5.82 -14.44
C GLU A 24 -7.15 5.10 -13.69
N ILE A 25 -5.94 5.67 -13.74
CA ILE A 25 -4.79 5.19 -12.98
C ILE A 25 -5.08 5.23 -11.47
N ALA A 26 -5.73 6.28 -10.96
CA ALA A 26 -6.09 6.39 -9.55
C ALA A 26 -7.12 5.34 -9.10
N GLN A 27 -8.05 4.97 -9.99
CA GLN A 27 -9.04 3.92 -9.72
C GLN A 27 -8.41 2.52 -9.68
N ASN A 28 -7.35 2.28 -10.48
CA ASN A 28 -6.67 0.99 -10.52
C ASN A 28 -5.42 0.97 -9.62
N PRO A 29 -5.41 0.20 -8.51
CA PRO A 29 -4.29 0.21 -7.56
C PRO A 29 -2.97 -0.28 -8.16
N ALA A 30 -3.00 -1.24 -9.09
CA ALA A 30 -1.82 -1.77 -9.75
C ALA A 30 -1.23 -0.75 -10.73
N ALA A 31 -2.09 -0.13 -11.56
CA ALA A 31 -1.66 0.93 -12.48
C ALA A 31 -1.05 2.12 -11.73
N TYR A 32 -1.66 2.51 -10.61
CA TYR A 32 -1.12 3.56 -9.74
C TYR A 32 0.28 3.21 -9.21
N ALA A 33 0.51 1.97 -8.76
CA ALA A 33 1.80 1.55 -8.22
C ALA A 33 2.90 1.57 -9.31
N HIS A 34 2.58 1.11 -10.52
CA HIS A 34 3.50 1.19 -11.66
C HIS A 34 3.83 2.62 -12.05
N TYR A 35 2.82 3.48 -12.18
CA TYR A 35 2.99 4.89 -12.50
C TYR A 35 3.90 5.60 -11.48
N LEU A 36 3.69 5.31 -10.20
CA LEU A 36 4.47 5.87 -9.11
C LEU A 36 5.92 5.37 -9.10
N ALA A 37 6.16 4.09 -9.42
CA ALA A 37 7.49 3.54 -9.57
C ALA A 37 8.25 4.16 -10.75
N ASP A 38 7.60 4.36 -11.89
CA ASP A 38 8.22 5.01 -13.04
C ASP A 38 8.52 6.49 -12.77
N PHE A 39 7.60 7.20 -12.10
CA PHE A 39 7.86 8.56 -11.64
C PHE A 39 9.06 8.63 -10.69
N HIS A 40 9.18 7.68 -9.77
CA HIS A 40 10.32 7.60 -8.86
C HIS A 40 11.65 7.41 -9.62
N ARG A 41 11.69 6.55 -10.65
CA ARG A 41 12.87 6.37 -11.51
C ARG A 41 13.27 7.66 -12.22
N VAL A 42 12.30 8.37 -12.79
CA VAL A 42 12.53 9.65 -13.47
C VAL A 42 13.10 10.69 -12.50
N VAL A 43 12.54 10.79 -11.29
CA VAL A 43 13.02 11.71 -10.26
C VAL A 43 14.46 11.38 -9.84
N LEU A 44 14.80 10.10 -9.69
CA LEU A 44 16.17 9.68 -9.35
C LEU A 44 17.17 10.01 -10.48
N ASP A 45 16.79 9.79 -11.73
CA ASP A 45 17.63 10.17 -12.89
C ASP A 45 17.83 11.70 -12.96
N MET A 46 16.76 12.47 -12.75
CA MET A 46 16.86 13.94 -12.64
C MET A 46 17.78 14.37 -11.51
N GLN A 47 17.68 13.73 -10.33
CA GLN A 47 18.57 14.01 -9.21
C GLN A 47 20.03 13.75 -9.59
N ALA A 48 20.34 12.61 -10.21
CA ALA A 48 21.70 12.27 -10.63
C ALA A 48 22.27 13.30 -11.63
N LYS A 49 21.47 13.70 -12.62
CA LYS A 49 21.85 14.74 -13.59
C LYS A 49 22.09 16.10 -12.93
N LEU A 50 21.25 16.48 -11.99
CA LEU A 50 21.40 17.74 -11.25
C LEU A 50 22.61 17.72 -10.30
N GLU A 51 22.96 16.57 -9.72
CA GLU A 51 24.18 16.43 -8.91
C GLU A 51 25.44 16.64 -9.75
N ILE A 52 25.47 16.09 -10.97
CA ILE A 52 26.55 16.33 -11.94
C ILE A 52 26.59 17.81 -12.32
N LEU A 53 25.44 18.37 -12.72
CA LEU A 53 25.35 19.79 -13.09
C LEU A 53 25.81 20.72 -11.97
N HIS A 54 25.45 20.43 -10.72
CA HIS A 54 25.88 21.21 -9.56
C HIS A 54 27.40 21.15 -9.36
N ARG A 55 28.04 19.98 -9.56
CA ARG A 55 29.50 19.85 -9.52
C ARG A 55 30.15 20.67 -10.63
N GLU A 56 29.67 20.54 -11.85
CA GLU A 56 30.21 21.28 -13.00
C GLU A 56 30.02 22.79 -12.85
N THR A 57 28.83 23.24 -12.41
CA THR A 57 28.54 24.65 -12.12
C THR A 57 29.50 25.20 -11.07
N ARG A 58 29.75 24.44 -9.99
CA ARG A 58 30.69 24.84 -8.95
C ARG A 58 32.12 24.93 -9.45
N VAL A 59 32.53 24.05 -10.38
CA VAL A 59 33.88 24.06 -10.96
C VAL A 59 34.02 25.19 -11.97
N HIS A 60 33.08 25.33 -12.91
CA HIS A 60 33.13 26.33 -13.96
C HIS A 60 32.85 27.73 -13.43
N CYS A 61 31.72 27.97 -12.77
CA CYS A 61 31.34 29.33 -12.37
C CYS A 61 32.32 29.96 -11.36
N ARG A 62 32.96 29.16 -10.49
CA ARG A 62 33.99 29.66 -9.57
C ARG A 62 35.35 29.92 -10.24
N LYS A 63 35.65 29.24 -11.34
CA LYS A 63 36.92 29.37 -12.08
C LYS A 63 36.84 30.40 -13.20
N THR A 64 35.65 30.61 -13.78
CA THR A 64 35.41 31.63 -14.81
C THR A 64 35.36 33.02 -14.18
N ARG A 65 36.42 33.80 -14.38
CA ARG A 65 36.47 35.21 -14.01
C ARG A 65 35.97 36.05 -15.18
N VAL A 66 35.16 37.06 -14.88
CA VAL A 66 34.77 38.10 -15.82
C VAL A 66 35.69 39.30 -15.61
N ASP A 67 35.93 40.09 -16.66
CA ASP A 67 36.73 41.31 -16.54
C ASP A 67 36.20 42.22 -15.43
N GLY A 68 37.10 42.63 -14.53
CA GLY A 68 36.76 43.40 -13.32
C GLY A 68 36.51 42.56 -12.06
N ASP A 69 36.46 41.23 -12.14
CA ASP A 69 36.35 40.36 -10.96
C ASP A 69 37.60 40.49 -10.07
N ARG A 70 37.41 41.02 -8.86
CA ARG A 70 38.42 40.93 -7.78
C ARG A 70 38.52 39.50 -7.25
N TRP A 71 39.56 39.24 -6.46
CA TRP A 71 39.72 37.94 -5.80
C TRP A 71 38.46 37.54 -5.04
N GLY A 72 37.93 36.35 -5.33
CA GLY A 72 36.71 35.82 -4.71
C GLY A 72 35.38 36.28 -5.33
N GLN A 73 35.35 37.29 -6.21
CA GLN A 73 34.09 37.80 -6.80
C GLN A 73 33.40 36.76 -7.69
N ALA A 74 34.14 36.03 -8.51
CA ALA A 74 33.60 34.93 -9.31
C ALA A 74 32.87 33.88 -8.45
N ARG A 75 33.36 33.61 -7.24
CA ARG A 75 32.72 32.69 -6.28
C ARG A 75 31.45 33.29 -5.68
N LEU A 76 31.44 34.59 -5.36
CA LEU A 76 30.24 35.24 -4.84
C LEU A 76 29.13 35.30 -5.91
N ARG A 77 29.51 35.54 -7.17
CA ARG A 77 28.60 35.53 -8.32
C ARG A 77 28.04 34.14 -8.60
N SER A 78 28.80 33.06 -8.40
CA SER A 78 28.31 31.69 -8.57
C SER A 78 27.41 31.21 -7.44
N PHE A 79 27.50 31.82 -6.26
CA PHE A 79 26.82 31.35 -5.05
C PHE A 79 25.29 31.25 -5.16
N PRO A 80 24.53 32.21 -5.74
CA PRO A 80 23.08 32.09 -5.86
C PRO A 80 22.64 30.89 -6.71
N VAL A 81 23.37 30.63 -7.81
CA VAL A 81 23.10 29.49 -8.69
C VAL A 81 23.37 28.18 -7.96
N GLU A 82 24.53 28.06 -7.32
CA GLU A 82 24.89 26.89 -6.52
C GLU A 82 23.88 26.64 -5.40
N LYS A 83 23.45 27.70 -4.70
CA LYS A 83 22.43 27.61 -3.64
C LYS A 83 21.10 27.09 -4.19
N SER A 84 20.62 27.66 -5.29
CA SER A 84 19.36 27.23 -5.92
C SER A 84 19.38 25.76 -6.34
N LEU A 85 20.47 25.29 -6.95
CA LEU A 85 20.65 23.88 -7.32
C LEU A 85 20.70 22.97 -6.10
N ASN A 86 21.39 23.38 -5.05
CA ASN A 86 21.45 22.62 -3.80
C ASN A 86 20.08 22.53 -3.11
N ASP A 87 19.29 23.60 -3.14
CA ASP A 87 17.94 23.61 -2.56
C ASP A 87 16.98 22.71 -3.36
N ILE A 88 17.08 22.71 -4.69
CA ILE A 88 16.35 21.75 -5.55
C ILE A 88 16.73 20.30 -5.20
N LEU A 89 18.03 20.00 -5.06
CA LEU A 89 18.50 18.67 -4.70
C LEU A 89 17.97 18.21 -3.33
N LYS A 90 17.88 19.11 -2.34
CA LYS A 90 17.28 18.80 -1.03
C LYS A 90 15.78 18.51 -1.16
N ASN A 91 15.07 19.31 -1.94
CA ASN A 91 13.64 19.12 -2.16
C ASN A 91 13.37 17.79 -2.85
N LEU A 92 14.13 17.43 -3.89
CA LEU A 92 14.01 16.14 -4.57
C LEU A 92 14.25 14.97 -3.61
N LYS A 93 15.28 15.04 -2.76
CA LYS A 93 15.53 14.03 -1.71
C LYS A 93 14.38 13.91 -0.70
N SER A 94 13.75 15.03 -0.35
CA SER A 94 12.58 15.03 0.53
C SER A 94 11.38 14.37 -0.17
N VAL A 95 11.11 14.72 -1.42
CA VAL A 95 10.01 14.16 -2.23
C VAL A 95 10.18 12.66 -2.44
N THR A 96 11.38 12.18 -2.81
CA THR A 96 11.64 10.74 -2.98
C THR A 96 11.42 9.98 -1.68
N SER A 97 11.90 10.50 -0.54
CA SER A 97 11.67 9.87 0.77
C SER A 97 10.20 9.84 1.18
N GLY A 98 9.42 10.86 0.81
CA GLY A 98 7.97 10.90 1.05
C GLY A 98 7.24 9.87 0.18
N LEU A 99 7.69 9.72 -1.06
CA LEU A 99 7.13 8.79 -2.03
C LEU A 99 7.33 7.33 -1.59
N GLU A 100 8.54 6.97 -1.18
CA GLU A 100 8.86 5.64 -0.63
C GLU A 100 7.99 5.30 0.58
N LYS A 101 7.87 6.23 1.54
CA LYS A 101 7.01 6.07 2.72
C LYS A 101 5.54 5.87 2.32
N SER A 102 5.06 6.60 1.32
CA SER A 102 3.68 6.49 0.86
C SER A 102 3.40 5.12 0.21
N ALA A 103 4.34 4.61 -0.59
CA ALA A 103 4.25 3.30 -1.22
C ALA A 103 4.21 2.18 -0.16
N HIS A 104 5.10 2.23 0.83
CA HIS A 104 5.09 1.27 1.95
C HIS A 104 3.80 1.31 2.77
N LYS A 105 3.24 2.50 3.04
CA LYS A 105 1.96 2.63 3.76
C LYS A 105 0.80 1.99 2.99
N ARG A 106 0.75 2.19 1.67
CA ARG A 106 -0.30 1.61 0.84
C ARG A 106 -0.19 0.09 0.77
N GLN A 107 1.00 -0.43 0.56
CA GLN A 107 1.24 -1.88 0.60
C GLN A 107 0.82 -2.49 1.95
N ALA A 108 1.22 -1.87 3.06
CA ALA A 108 0.83 -2.32 4.40
C ALA A 108 -0.69 -2.28 4.64
N HIS A 109 -1.41 -1.35 4.01
CA HIS A 109 -2.87 -1.30 4.05
C HIS A 109 -3.49 -2.45 3.26
N ASP A 110 -3.02 -2.70 2.03
CA ASP A 110 -3.55 -3.76 1.17
C ASP A 110 -3.31 -5.16 1.77
N GLU A 111 -2.15 -5.36 2.39
CA GLU A 111 -1.86 -6.58 3.17
C GLU A 111 -2.80 -6.76 4.38
N LYS A 112 -3.22 -5.68 5.03
CA LYS A 112 -4.20 -5.75 6.13
C LYS A 112 -5.59 -6.11 5.61
N VAL A 113 -6.02 -5.50 4.51
CA VAL A 113 -7.33 -5.78 3.89
C VAL A 113 -7.42 -7.25 3.47
N THR A 114 -6.40 -7.76 2.78
CA THR A 114 -6.35 -9.17 2.37
C THR A 114 -6.34 -10.14 3.55
N LYS A 115 -5.66 -9.81 4.66
CA LYS A 115 -5.72 -10.58 5.91
C LYS A 115 -7.13 -10.59 6.51
N VAL A 116 -7.82 -9.46 6.53
CA VAL A 116 -9.21 -9.37 7.04
C VAL A 116 -10.16 -10.22 6.21
N GLU A 117 -10.04 -10.21 4.88
CA GLU A 117 -10.84 -11.08 4.01
C GLU A 117 -10.63 -12.56 4.30
N LYS A 118 -9.37 -12.99 4.47
CA LYS A 118 -9.05 -14.38 4.86
C LYS A 118 -9.69 -14.75 6.20
N GLN A 119 -9.57 -13.89 7.21
CA GLN A 119 -10.20 -14.10 8.52
C GLN A 119 -11.72 -14.20 8.43
N ARG A 120 -12.37 -13.41 7.56
CA ARG A 120 -13.82 -13.49 7.33
C ARG A 120 -14.21 -14.82 6.70
N LYS A 121 -13.45 -15.30 5.70
CA LYS A 121 -13.66 -16.60 5.05
C LYS A 121 -13.48 -17.76 6.04
N GLU A 122 -12.42 -17.74 6.85
CA GLU A 122 -12.18 -18.75 7.89
C GLU A 122 -13.31 -18.76 8.94
N LYS A 123 -13.76 -17.58 9.40
CA LYS A 123 -14.89 -17.48 10.32
C LYS A 123 -16.20 -17.97 9.71
N ALA A 124 -16.44 -17.71 8.42
CA ALA A 124 -17.63 -18.22 7.73
C ALA A 124 -17.60 -19.75 7.63
N GLN A 125 -16.47 -20.34 7.24
CA GLN A 125 -16.29 -21.79 7.20
C GLN A 125 -16.42 -22.44 8.59
N LEU A 126 -15.89 -21.81 9.64
CA LEU A 126 -16.07 -22.29 11.01
C LEU A 126 -17.54 -22.24 11.45
N LYS A 127 -18.30 -21.22 11.03
CA LYS A 127 -19.75 -21.15 11.29
C LYS A 127 -20.50 -22.22 10.52
N GLU A 128 -20.19 -22.44 9.25
CA GLU A 128 -20.79 -23.52 8.45
C GLU A 128 -20.48 -24.91 9.04
N ARG A 129 -19.24 -25.17 9.45
CA ARG A 129 -18.87 -26.40 10.14
C ARG A 129 -19.66 -26.59 11.43
N LYS A 130 -19.79 -25.54 12.25
CA LYS A 130 -20.57 -25.58 13.50
C LYS A 130 -22.07 -25.75 13.26
N ASN A 131 -22.61 -25.17 12.19
CA ASN A 131 -24.02 -25.30 11.82
C ASN A 131 -24.33 -26.69 11.20
N ASN A 132 -23.41 -27.26 10.41
CA ASN A 132 -23.51 -28.61 9.85
C ASN A 132 -23.28 -29.71 10.90
N LEU A 133 -22.85 -29.34 12.11
CA LEU A 133 -22.78 -30.18 13.31
C LEU A 133 -24.13 -30.23 14.05
N SER A 134 -25.25 -29.85 13.40
CA SER A 134 -26.58 -30.25 13.84
C SER A 134 -26.68 -31.77 13.72
N LEU A 135 -26.29 -32.44 14.83
CA LEU A 135 -26.62 -33.80 15.21
C LEU A 135 -27.33 -34.57 14.09
N GLN A 136 -26.57 -35.27 13.26
CA GLN A 136 -27.13 -36.43 12.58
C GLN A 136 -27.55 -37.35 13.72
N ALA A 137 -28.85 -37.32 14.06
CA ALA A 137 -29.43 -38.27 14.98
C ALA A 137 -29.00 -39.64 14.48
N ALA A 138 -28.39 -40.43 15.37
CA ALA A 138 -28.05 -41.81 15.06
C ALA A 138 -29.29 -42.46 14.42
N PRO A 139 -29.14 -43.22 13.32
CA PRO A 139 -30.28 -43.91 12.74
C PRO A 139 -30.93 -44.73 13.86
N GLU A 140 -32.21 -44.48 14.11
CA GLU A 140 -32.99 -45.19 15.12
C GLU A 140 -32.97 -46.68 14.76
N SER A 141 -32.04 -47.40 15.38
CA SER A 141 -32.05 -48.85 15.41
C SER A 141 -33.25 -49.27 16.26
N ALA A 142 -34.30 -49.73 15.59
CA ALA A 142 -35.44 -50.35 16.24
C ALA A 142 -34.97 -51.51 17.14
N GLY A 143 -35.35 -51.43 18.42
CA GLY A 143 -35.37 -52.57 19.34
C GLY A 143 -34.26 -52.55 20.40
N GLN A 144 -34.63 -52.24 21.64
CA GLN A 144 -34.67 -53.25 22.70
C GLN A 144 -35.23 -52.65 24.00
N GLN A 145 -36.39 -53.18 24.40
CA GLN A 145 -36.89 -53.11 25.77
C GLN A 145 -36.00 -53.96 26.68
N GLY A 146 -35.80 -53.50 27.92
CA GLY A 146 -35.53 -54.39 29.05
C GLY A 146 -34.20 -54.15 29.76
N ALA A 147 -34.29 -53.59 30.97
CA ALA A 147 -33.76 -54.17 32.21
C ALA A 147 -33.38 -53.07 33.22
N GLN A 148 -34.25 -52.88 34.20
CA GLN A 148 -33.93 -52.28 35.48
C GLN A 148 -32.92 -53.21 36.18
N SER A 149 -31.70 -52.75 36.46
CA SER A 149 -30.81 -53.42 37.42
C SER A 149 -30.15 -52.40 38.34
N GLN A 150 -30.54 -52.44 39.60
CA GLN A 150 -29.82 -51.85 40.73
C GLN A 150 -28.53 -52.66 40.95
N ASN A 151 -27.35 -52.04 40.84
CA ASN A 151 -26.25 -52.23 41.79
C ASN A 151 -25.03 -51.32 41.50
N MET A 152 -24.68 -50.55 42.53
CA MET A 152 -23.34 -50.29 43.07
C MET A 152 -22.12 -50.57 42.17
N GLY A 153 -21.30 -49.54 41.94
CA GLY A 153 -19.86 -49.73 41.77
C GLY A 153 -19.22 -48.86 40.69
N TYR A 154 -18.36 -47.94 41.12
CA TYR A 154 -17.35 -47.22 40.33
C TYR A 154 -17.84 -46.10 39.40
N GLY A 155 -17.77 -44.88 39.93
CA GLY A 155 -17.74 -43.66 39.14
C GLY A 155 -16.43 -43.56 38.35
N SER A 156 -16.54 -43.60 37.02
CA SER A 156 -15.44 -43.22 36.13
C SER A 156 -15.31 -41.70 36.09
N PRO A 157 -14.10 -41.12 36.22
CA PRO A 157 -13.92 -39.69 36.09
C PRO A 157 -14.14 -39.26 34.64
N THR A 158 -15.02 -38.30 34.42
CA THR A 158 -15.35 -37.68 33.12
C THR A 158 -14.27 -36.71 32.61
N SER A 159 -13.05 -36.73 33.15
CA SER A 159 -11.97 -35.85 32.68
C SER A 159 -10.59 -36.29 33.19
N ILE A 160 -9.61 -36.23 32.28
CA ILE A 160 -8.20 -36.63 32.44
C ILE A 160 -7.41 -35.69 33.39
N TYR A 161 -8.01 -34.57 33.82
CA TYR A 161 -7.36 -33.56 34.66
C TYR A 161 -7.56 -33.77 36.17
N ASN A 162 -8.21 -34.85 36.60
CA ASN A 162 -8.50 -35.14 38.01
C ASN A 162 -7.57 -36.20 38.64
N LEU A 163 -6.25 -36.13 38.40
CA LEU A 163 -5.29 -37.11 38.96
C LEU A 163 -4.38 -36.59 40.09
N ASP A 164 -4.46 -35.32 40.49
CA ASP A 164 -3.48 -34.73 41.42
C ASP A 164 -3.93 -34.59 42.88
N ARG A 165 -4.77 -35.49 43.41
CA ARG A 165 -4.99 -35.52 44.87
C ARG A 165 -5.42 -36.89 45.40
N ARG A 166 -4.45 -37.80 45.49
CA ARG A 166 -4.53 -38.98 46.36
C ARG A 166 -3.31 -38.96 47.29
N GLU A 167 -3.35 -38.10 48.30
CA GLU A 167 -2.44 -38.20 49.44
C GLU A 167 -2.99 -39.22 50.44
N SER A 168 -2.06 -40.02 50.94
CA SER A 168 -2.20 -41.18 51.80
C SER A 168 -2.92 -40.90 53.12
N ALA A 169 -3.73 -41.87 53.54
CA ALA A 169 -3.98 -42.15 54.95
C ALA A 169 -3.01 -43.24 55.41
#